data_AF-A0A2G9QBU0-F1
#
_entry.id   AF-A0A2G9QBU0-F1
#
_cell.length_a   1.000
_cell.length_b   1.000
_cell.length_c   1.000
_cell.angle_alpha   90.00
_cell.angle_beta   90.00
_cell.angle_gamma   90.00
#
_symmetry.space_group_name_H-M   'P 1'
#
loop_
_entity.id
_entity.type
_entity.pdbx_description
1 polymer ?
#
loop_
_entity_poly.entity_id
_entity_poly.type
_entity_poly.pdbx_seq_one_letter_code
_entity_poly.pdbx_strand_id
1 'polypeptide(L)'
;MGLPIQLVAAVNKNDIIHRAIQHGDFSLGDTEKTLASAMDIQEPYNMERILWLIADGDSGKIKAMMEEFNAKKELRLPTELHKKVDYRLFN
;
A
#
# COMPACT_ATOMS: atom_id res chain seq x y z
N MET A 1 0.90 6.88 19.94
CA MET A 1 -0.01 8.05 20.03
C MET A 1 -1.43 7.51 20.03
N GLY A 2 -2.27 7.85 21.03
CA GLY A 2 -3.54 7.17 21.33
C GLY A 2 -4.81 7.95 20.94
N LEU A 3 -4.76 8.70 19.85
CA LEU A 3 -5.93 9.44 19.35
C LEU A 3 -6.85 8.46 18.59
N PRO A 4 -8.14 8.37 18.94
CA PRO A 4 -9.09 7.52 18.23
C PRO A 4 -9.44 8.19 16.89
N ILE A 5 -8.81 7.71 15.81
CA ILE A 5 -9.02 8.21 14.44
C ILE A 5 -9.38 7.07 13.51
N GLN A 6 -10.08 7.42 12.43
CA GLN A 6 -10.26 6.58 11.26
C GLN A 6 -9.47 7.18 10.11
N LEU A 7 -8.86 6.33 9.30
CA LEU A 7 -8.09 6.74 8.13
C LEU A 7 -8.83 6.31 6.87
N VAL A 8 -8.89 7.19 5.87
CA VAL A 8 -9.50 6.88 4.58
C VAL A 8 -8.48 7.18 3.48
N ALA A 9 -8.24 6.20 2.62
CA ALA A 9 -7.37 6.36 1.46
C ALA A 9 -8.21 6.81 0.26
N ALA A 10 -8.15 8.10 -0.06
CA ALA A 10 -8.70 8.63 -1.30
C ALA A 10 -7.64 8.62 -2.39
N VAL A 11 -7.95 8.03 -3.54
CA VAL A 11 -7.07 7.95 -4.71
C VAL A 11 -7.76 8.55 -5.93
N ASN A 12 -6.98 8.92 -6.95
CA ASN A 12 -7.50 9.20 -8.28
C ASN A 12 -7.41 7.92 -9.13
N LYS A 13 -7.36 8.03 -10.46
CA LYS A 13 -7.22 6.87 -11.35
C LYS A 13 -5.93 6.06 -11.14
N ASN A 14 -4.90 6.67 -10.55
CA ASN A 14 -3.66 6.01 -10.15
C ASN A 14 -3.91 5.38 -8.76
N ASP A 15 -4.49 4.19 -8.76
CA ASP A 15 -5.24 3.62 -7.64
C ASP A 15 -4.52 2.49 -6.88
N ILE A 16 -3.20 2.37 -7.03
CA ILE A 16 -2.41 1.27 -6.44
C ILE A 16 -2.68 1.06 -4.94
N ILE A 17 -2.88 2.13 -4.17
CA ILE A 17 -3.21 2.03 -2.73
C ILE A 17 -4.60 1.41 -2.52
N HIS A 18 -5.59 1.81 -3.32
CA HIS A 18 -6.93 1.25 -3.25
C HIS A 18 -6.92 -0.25 -3.57
N ARG A 19 -6.25 -0.67 -4.64
CA ARG A 19 -6.15 -2.09 -5.01
C ARG A 19 -5.36 -2.90 -3.99
N ALA A 20 -4.33 -2.32 -3.37
CA ALA A 20 -3.56 -2.97 -2.30
C ALA A 20 -4.42 -3.23 -1.06
N ILE A 21 -5.26 -2.27 -0.67
CA ILE A 21 -6.18 -2.40 0.47
C ILE A 21 -7.30 -3.37 0.17
N GLN A 22 -7.98 -3.24 -0.97
CA GLN A 22 -9.17 -4.02 -1.29
C GLN A 22 -8.85 -5.46 -1.72
N HIS A 23 -7.74 -5.65 -2.44
CA HIS A 23 -7.47 -6.91 -3.14
C HIS A 23 -6.07 -7.48 -2.86
N GLY A 24 -5.29 -6.82 -2.01
CA GLY A 24 -3.89 -7.16 -1.75
C GLY A 24 -2.96 -6.83 -2.91
N ASP A 25 -3.44 -6.15 -3.95
CA ASP A 25 -2.70 -5.87 -5.17
C ASP A 25 -1.74 -4.69 -5.04
N PHE A 26 -0.44 -4.95 -4.97
CA PHE A 26 0.58 -3.92 -4.94
C PHE A 26 1.43 -3.99 -6.22
N SER A 27 0.78 -3.76 -7.35
CA SER A 27 1.40 -3.73 -8.68
C SER A 27 1.34 -2.34 -9.31
N LEU A 28 2.36 -1.99 -10.07
CA LEU A 28 2.31 -0.82 -10.94
C LEU A 28 1.27 -1.03 -12.03
N GLY A 29 0.52 0.03 -12.31
CA GLY A 29 -0.36 0.12 -13.48
C GLY A 29 0.09 1.25 -14.40
N ASP A 30 -0.67 1.46 -15.47
CA ASP A 30 -0.47 2.62 -16.33
C ASP A 30 -0.73 3.92 -15.56
N THR A 31 0.08 4.95 -15.85
CA THR A 31 -0.14 6.27 -15.26
C THR A 31 -1.15 7.04 -16.09
N GLU A 32 -2.21 7.49 -15.44
CA GLU A 32 -3.17 8.39 -16.05
C GLU A 32 -2.99 9.81 -15.52
N LYS A 33 -2.88 10.78 -16.42
CA LYS A 33 -2.94 12.19 -16.05
C LYS A 33 -4.33 12.52 -15.54
N THR A 34 -4.42 13.12 -14.37
CA THR A 34 -5.71 13.54 -13.79
C THR A 34 -5.74 15.03 -13.46
N LEU A 35 -6.90 15.52 -13.03
CA LEU A 35 -7.04 16.87 -12.49
C LEU A 35 -6.28 17.06 -11.17
N ALA A 36 -6.01 15.98 -10.44
CA ALA A 36 -5.24 15.96 -9.22
C ALA A 36 -3.81 15.49 -9.49
N SER A 37 -3.06 16.24 -10.31
CA SER A 37 -1.73 15.84 -10.79
C SER A 37 -0.71 15.51 -9.69
N ALA A 38 -0.87 16.08 -8.49
CA ALA A 38 -0.05 15.77 -7.32
C ALA A 38 -0.25 14.33 -6.80
N MET A 39 -1.36 13.68 -7.17
CA MET A 39 -1.70 12.30 -6.81
C MET A 39 -1.44 11.30 -7.95
N ASP A 40 -0.94 11.77 -9.11
CA ASP A 40 -0.56 10.89 -10.24
C ASP A 40 0.78 10.19 -9.95
N ILE A 41 0.79 9.37 -8.89
CA ILE A 41 1.97 8.71 -8.33
C ILE A 41 1.93 7.23 -8.70
N GLN A 42 3.04 6.70 -9.22
CA GLN A 42 3.19 5.28 -9.55
C GLN A 42 3.64 4.46 -8.33
N GLU A 43 4.67 4.93 -7.64
CA GLU A 43 5.30 4.21 -6.54
C GLU A 43 5.03 4.94 -5.21
N PRO A 44 4.05 4.51 -4.41
CA PRO A 44 3.72 5.13 -3.14
C PRO A 44 4.74 4.72 -2.07
N TYR A 45 5.96 5.27 -2.13
CA TYR A 45 7.10 4.85 -1.29
C TYR A 45 6.82 4.87 0.23
N ASN A 46 5.94 5.74 0.72
CA ASN A 46 5.55 5.75 2.14
C ASN A 46 4.69 4.54 2.55
N MET A 47 4.12 3.80 1.61
CA MET A 47 3.35 2.58 1.89
C MET A 47 4.22 1.51 2.53
N GLU A 48 5.52 1.46 2.23
CA GLU A 48 6.48 0.57 2.89
C GLU A 48 6.45 0.75 4.43
N ARG A 49 6.35 1.99 4.92
CA ARG A 49 6.29 2.28 6.36
C ARG A 49 5.01 1.74 7.01
N ILE A 50 3.89 1.83 6.30
CA ILE A 50 2.61 1.27 6.76
C ILE A 50 2.69 -0.25 6.80
N LEU A 51 3.23 -0.88 5.74
CA LEU A 51 3.44 -2.32 5.69
C LEU A 51 4.36 -2.81 6.82
N TRP A 52 5.43 -2.08 7.11
CA TRP A 52 6.32 -2.37 8.24
C TRP A 52 5.60 -2.27 9.60
N LEU A 53 4.80 -1.23 9.79
CA LEU A 53 4.04 -1.04 11.02
C LEU A 53 3.04 -2.19 11.27
N ILE A 54 2.31 -2.62 10.24
CA ILE A 54 1.34 -3.73 10.37
C ILE A 54 2.01 -5.11 10.39
N ALA A 55 3.25 -5.21 9.88
CA ALA A 55 4.11 -6.37 10.02
C ALA A 55 4.77 -6.45 11.41
N ASP A 56 4.32 -5.65 12.38
CA ASP A 56 4.84 -5.59 13.74
C ASP A 56 6.37 -5.34 13.78
N GLY A 57 6.87 -4.57 12.82
CA GLY A 57 8.26 -4.16 12.74
C GLY A 57 9.21 -5.16 12.07
N ASP A 58 8.70 -6.20 11.40
CA ASP A 58 9.53 -7.19 10.69
C ASP A 58 10.20 -6.62 9.44
N SER A 59 11.37 -6.01 9.63
CA SER A 59 12.17 -5.43 8.54
C SER A 59 12.69 -6.47 7.54
N GLY A 60 12.90 -7.72 7.96
CA GLY A 60 13.38 -8.78 7.07
C GLY A 60 12.32 -9.14 6.02
N LYS A 61 11.07 -9.30 6.48
CA LYS A 61 9.92 -9.54 5.61
C LYS A 61 9.66 -8.39 4.66
N ILE A 62 9.67 -7.15 5.15
CA ILE A 62 9.45 -5.97 4.30
C ILE A 62 10.54 -5.82 3.26
N LYS A 63 11.81 -6.01 3.64
CA LYS A 63 12.92 -5.98 2.70
C LYS A 63 12.73 -6.99 1.57
N ALA A 64 12.41 -8.25 1.88
CA ALA A 64 12.19 -9.27 0.87
C ALA A 64 11.01 -8.93 -0.07
N MET A 65 9.91 -8.40 0.49
CA MET A 65 8.76 -7.94 -0.30
C MET A 65 9.12 -6.77 -1.23
N MET A 66 9.90 -5.79 -0.76
CA MET A 66 10.30 -4.64 -1.57
C MET A 66 11.35 -5.02 -2.61
N GLU A 67 12.24 -5.97 -2.33
CA GLU A 67 13.14 -6.54 -3.33
C GLU A 67 12.36 -7.25 -4.45
N GLU A 68 11.34 -8.03 -4.11
CA GLU A 68 10.45 -8.66 -5.09
C GLU A 68 9.69 -7.61 -5.92
N PHE A 69 9.08 -6.62 -5.25
CA PHE A 69 8.37 -5.54 -5.92
C PHE A 69 9.29 -4.74 -6.84
N ASN A 70 10.52 -4.43 -6.42
CA ASN A 70 11.47 -3.70 -7.27
C ASN A 70 11.89 -4.50 -8.50
N ALA A 71 12.00 -5.83 -8.39
CA ALA A 71 12.36 -6.71 -9.50
C ALA A 71 11.21 -6.91 -10.49
N LYS A 72 9.97 -7.07 -10.00
CA LYS A 72 8.81 -7.46 -10.83
C LYS A 72 7.86 -6.30 -11.14
N LYS A 73 7.93 -5.21 -10.37
CA LYS A 73 6.93 -4.12 -10.31
C LYS A 73 5.52 -4.60 -9.97
N GLU A 74 5.44 -5.78 -9.38
CA GLU A 74 4.23 -6.44 -8.95
C GLU A 74 4.52 -7.21 -7.66
N LEU A 75 3.60 -7.11 -6.72
CA LEU A 75 3.62 -7.83 -5.46
C LEU A 75 2.19 -8.12 -5.02
N ARG A 76 1.94 -9.35 -4.56
CA ARG A 76 0.68 -9.69 -3.91
C ARG A 76 0.89 -9.74 -2.41
N LEU A 77 0.15 -8.92 -1.67
CA LEU A 77 0.30 -8.83 -0.22
C LEU A 77 -0.01 -10.19 0.41
N PRO A 78 0.86 -10.71 1.29
CA PRO A 78 0.57 -11.92 2.04
C PRO A 78 -0.75 -11.77 2.80
N THR A 79 -1.58 -12.82 2.82
CA THR A 79 -2.92 -12.82 3.44
C THR A 79 -2.93 -12.24 4.85
N GLU A 80 -1.92 -12.57 5.66
CA GLU A 80 -1.79 -12.08 7.03
C GLU A 80 -1.57 -10.56 7.11
N LEU A 81 -0.85 -9.96 6.15
CA LEU A 81 -0.66 -8.51 6.10
C LEU A 81 -1.88 -7.83 5.48
N HIS A 82 -2.45 -8.40 4.42
CA HIS A 82 -3.63 -7.84 3.75
C HIS A 82 -4.83 -7.72 4.71
N LYS A 83 -5.11 -8.75 5.51
CA LYS A 83 -6.13 -8.70 6.56
C LYS A 83 -5.90 -7.59 7.58
N LYS A 84 -4.64 -7.30 7.94
CA LYS A 84 -4.31 -6.23 8.89
C LYS A 84 -4.46 -4.84 8.27
N VAL A 85 -4.15 -4.69 6.97
CA VAL A 85 -4.41 -3.44 6.22
C VAL A 85 -5.91 -3.14 6.23
N ASP A 86 -6.73 -4.13 5.92
CA ASP A 86 -8.19 -4.00 5.84
C ASP A 86 -8.80 -3.71 7.23
N TYR A 87 -8.44 -4.50 8.24
CA TYR A 87 -9.02 -4.42 9.58
C TYR A 87 -8.57 -3.21 10.41
N ARG A 88 -7.31 -2.77 10.31
CA ARG A 88 -6.75 -1.72 11.21
C ARG A 88 -6.85 -0.31 10.67
N LEU A 89 -7.10 -0.12 9.37
CA LEU A 89 -7.11 1.21 8.77
C LEU A 89 -8.53 1.69 8.44
N PHE A 90 -9.49 0.80 8.22
CA PHE A 90 -10.78 1.16 7.60
C PHE A 90 -12.05 0.65 8.31
N ASN A 91 -11.94 0.07 9.50
CA ASN A 91 -13.07 -0.17 10.42
C ASN A 91 -12.89 0.65 11.72
#